data_AF-A0A7S3GU31-F1
#
_entry.id   AF-A0A7S3GU31-F1
#
_cell.length_a   1.000
_cell.length_b   1.000
_cell.length_c   1.000
_cell.angle_alpha   90.00
_cell.angle_beta   90.00
_cell.angle_gamma   90.00
#
_symmetry.space_group_name_H-M   'P 1'
#
loop_
_entity.id
_entity.type
_entity.pdbx_description
1 polymer ?
#
loop_
_entity_poly.entity_id
_entity_poly.type
_entity_poly.pdbx_seq_one_letter_code
_entity_poly.pdbx_strand_id
1 'polypeptide(L)'
;MAVILVGGRKDSQSYVRNKKKAAAEVDFYTVDVTLEETASQAELLAEVEKLNNDPKVHAILVQLPLPKHIDEATILKAIKVEKDADGFSAMNIGNLCLKGG
;
A
#
# COMPACT_ATOMS: atom_id res chain seq x y z
N MET A 1 1.46 8.12 -5.23
CA MET A 1 1.58 6.76 -4.67
C MET A 1 1.23 6.81 -3.19
N ALA A 2 0.51 5.82 -2.67
CA ALA A 2 0.17 5.71 -1.27
C ALA A 2 0.75 4.41 -0.69
N VAL A 3 1.22 4.47 0.55
CA VAL A 3 1.76 3.32 1.29
C VAL A 3 1.01 3.20 2.61
N ILE A 4 0.42 2.04 2.86
CA ILE A 4 -0.24 1.72 4.13
C ILE A 4 0.64 0.77 4.94
N LEU A 5 0.88 1.15 6.19
CA LEU A 5 1.61 0.38 7.19
C LEU A 5 0.66 0.08 8.34
N VAL A 6 0.55 -1.19 8.74
CA VAL A 6 -0.29 -1.61 9.88
C VAL A 6 0.58 -2.29 10.92
N GLY A 7 0.60 -1.74 12.12
CA GLY A 7 1.50 -2.17 13.18
C GLY A 7 2.91 -1.61 13.00
N GLY A 8 3.54 -1.30 14.14
CA GLY A 8 4.83 -0.61 14.16
C GLY A 8 5.96 -1.52 14.63
N ARG A 9 7.00 -1.68 13.80
CA ARG A 9 8.36 -1.66 14.36
C ARG A 9 8.71 -0.19 14.60
N LYS A 10 8.98 0.17 15.85
CA LYS A 10 9.33 1.54 16.33
C LYS A 10 10.57 2.17 15.67
N ASP A 11 11.24 1.49 14.73
CA ASP A 11 12.45 1.95 14.04
C ASP A 11 12.17 2.70 12.72
N SER A 12 10.91 3.04 12.43
CA SER A 12 10.48 3.57 11.12
C SER A 12 10.79 5.05 10.87
N GLN A 13 11.33 5.80 11.85
CA GLN A 13 11.73 7.21 11.66
C GLN A 13 12.76 7.39 10.55
N SER A 14 13.69 6.44 10.40
CA SER A 14 14.72 6.45 9.35
C SER A 14 14.15 6.11 7.97
N TYR A 15 13.16 5.19 7.93
CA TYR A 15 12.51 4.76 6.68
C TYR A 15 11.62 5.87 6.10
N VAL A 16 10.85 6.55 6.96
CA VAL A 16 10.04 7.72 6.57
C VAL A 16 10.93 8.90 6.17
N ARG A 17 12.05 9.16 6.87
CA ARG A 17 13.01 10.20 6.46
C ARG A 17 13.62 9.95 5.10
N ASN A 18 14.05 8.72 4.82
CA ASN A 18 14.69 8.38 3.55
C ASN A 18 13.69 8.39 2.38
N LYS A 19 12.46 7.92 2.58
CA LYS A 19 11.40 8.00 1.57
C LYS A 19 10.96 9.45 1.30
N LYS A 20 10.84 10.29 2.33
CA LYS A 20 10.55 11.72 2.16
C LYS A 20 11.65 12.47 1.42
N LYS A 21 12.93 12.12 1.66
CA LYS A 21 14.05 12.66 0.88
C LYS A 21 13.99 12.24 -0.59
N ALA A 22 13.76 10.96 -0.87
CA ALA A 22 13.65 10.46 -2.23
C ALA A 22 12.41 11.00 -2.97
N ALA A 23 11.28 11.18 -2.28
CA ALA A 23 10.06 11.75 -2.87
C ALA A 23 10.19 13.26 -3.16
N ALA A 24 10.92 14.00 -2.33
CA ALA A 24 11.18 15.42 -2.53
C ALA A 24 12.09 15.70 -3.74
N GLU A 25 12.90 14.73 -4.18
CA GLU A 25 13.76 14.88 -5.36
C GLU A 25 13.02 14.64 -6.69
N VAL A 26 11.78 14.12 -6.67
CA VAL A 26 11.05 13.70 -7.90
C VAL A 26 9.61 14.26 -7.97
N ASP A 27 9.23 15.15 -7.06
CA ASP A 27 7.91 15.82 -7.01
C ASP A 27 6.69 14.87 -7.09
N PHE A 28 6.87 13.64 -6.62
CA PHE A 28 5.82 12.62 -6.67
C PHE A 28 4.90 12.76 -5.46
N TYR A 29 3.59 12.91 -5.68
CA TYR A 29 2.62 12.94 -4.59
C TYR A 29 2.63 11.60 -3.83
N THR A 30 3.12 11.61 -2.59
CA THR A 30 3.20 10.43 -1.72
C THR A 30 2.30 10.58 -0.50
N VAL A 31 1.50 9.55 -0.21
CA VAL A 31 0.65 9.48 0.99
C VAL A 31 1.12 8.31 1.85
N ASP A 32 1.58 8.59 3.07
CA ASP A 32 1.92 7.55 4.05
C ASP A 32 0.77 7.42 5.06
N VAL A 33 0.15 6.25 5.11
CA VAL A 33 -0.89 5.90 6.08
C VAL A 33 -0.29 4.92 7.07
N THR A 34 -0.34 5.24 8.37
CA THR A 34 0.09 4.33 9.44
C THR A 34 -1.09 4.05 10.35
N LEU A 35 -1.42 2.77 10.51
CA LEU A 35 -2.42 2.27 11.43
C LEU A 35 -1.73 1.50 12.56
N GLU A 36 -2.32 1.57 13.74
CA GLU A 36 -1.86 0.80 14.90
C GLU A 36 -2.00 -0.70 14.64
N GLU A 37 -1.21 -1.52 15.35
CA GLU A 37 -1.32 -2.99 15.24
C GLU A 37 -2.70 -3.48 15.65
N THR A 38 -3.37 -2.77 16.56
CA THR A 38 -4.72 -3.06 17.05
C THR A 38 -5.83 -2.58 16.11
N ALA A 39 -5.49 -1.95 14.98
CA ALA A 39 -6.47 -1.48 14.01
C ALA A 39 -7.31 -2.66 13.49
N SER A 40 -8.61 -2.44 13.38
CA SER A 40 -9.55 -3.39 12.81
C SER A 40 -9.41 -3.49 11.30
N GLN A 41 -9.86 -4.61 10.74
CA GLN A 41 -9.93 -4.78 9.29
C GLN A 41 -10.80 -3.70 8.62
N ALA A 42 -11.87 -3.26 9.29
CA ALA A 42 -12.76 -2.21 8.76
C ALA A 42 -12.05 -0.87 8.64
N GLU A 43 -11.21 -0.50 9.61
CA GLU A 43 -10.41 0.73 9.56
C GLU A 43 -9.41 0.71 8.41
N LEU A 44 -8.74 -0.43 8.20
CA LEU A 44 -7.83 -0.60 7.07
C LEU A 44 -8.55 -0.54 5.71
N LEU A 45 -9.72 -1.19 5.59
CA LEU A 45 -10.53 -1.12 4.37
C LEU A 45 -11.00 0.31 4.07
N ALA A 46 -11.38 1.08 5.09
CA ALA A 46 -11.80 2.47 4.92
C ALA A 46 -10.66 3.34 4.37
N GLU A 47 -9.43 3.15 4.84
CA GLU A 47 -8.27 3.86 4.29
C GLU A 47 -7.94 3.41 2.86
N VAL A 48 -8.04 2.11 2.55
CA VAL A 48 -7.89 1.62 1.17
C VAL A 48 -8.94 2.25 0.25
N GLU A 49 -10.20 2.32 0.66
CA GLU A 49 -11.29 2.91 -0.12
C GLU A 49 -11.08 4.42 -0.37
N LYS A 50 -10.65 5.14 0.66
CA LYS A 50 -10.31 6.56 0.56
C LYS A 50 -9.20 6.81 -0.47
N LEU A 51 -8.14 6.00 -0.45
CA LEU A 51 -7.04 6.10 -1.42
C LEU A 51 -7.46 5.65 -2.82
N ASN A 52 -8.35 4.66 -2.92
CA ASN A 52 -8.95 4.24 -4.19
C ASN A 52 -9.76 5.36 -4.84
N ASN A 53 -10.36 6.24 -4.04
CA ASN A 53 -11.18 7.36 -4.54
C ASN A 53 -10.40 8.67 -4.67
N ASP A 54 -9.17 8.74 -4.16
CA ASP A 54 -8.30 9.92 -4.33
C ASP A 54 -7.70 9.96 -5.75
N PRO A 55 -8.04 10.96 -6.59
CA PRO A 55 -7.49 11.09 -7.94
C PRO A 55 -5.99 11.43 -7.96
N LYS A 56 -5.42 11.89 -6.83
CA LYS A 56 -3.98 12.16 -6.72
C LYS A 56 -3.18 10.88 -6.45
N VAL A 57 -3.84 9.82 -5.96
CA VAL A 57 -3.22 8.53 -5.68
C VAL A 57 -3.39 7.61 -6.89
N HIS A 58 -2.28 7.34 -7.57
CA HIS A 58 -2.23 6.48 -8.76
C HIS A 58 -1.82 5.04 -8.45
N ALA A 59 -1.35 4.78 -7.24
CA ALA A 59 -0.78 3.50 -6.83
C ALA A 59 -0.93 3.36 -5.31
N ILE A 60 -1.35 2.21 -4.82
CA ILE A 60 -1.55 1.86 -3.41
C ILE A 60 -0.71 0.61 -3.13
N LEU A 61 0.09 0.70 -2.07
CA LEU A 61 0.94 -0.38 -1.57
C LEU A 61 0.52 -0.68 -0.13
N VAL A 62 0.18 -1.93 0.18
CA VAL A 62 -0.11 -2.37 1.56
C VAL A 62 1.06 -3.22 2.02
N GLN A 63 1.76 -2.76 3.05
CA GLN A 63 2.93 -3.48 3.55
C GLN A 63 2.53 -4.74 4.32
N LEU A 64 3.03 -5.88 3.85
CA LEU A 64 2.88 -7.18 4.50
C LEU A 64 4.08 -7.49 5.43
N PRO A 65 3.92 -8.41 6.40
CA PRO A 65 2.67 -9.09 6.78
C PRO A 65 1.72 -8.18 7.59
N LEU A 66 0.41 -8.41 7.46
CA LEU A 66 -0.60 -7.73 8.29
C LEU A 66 -0.76 -8.44 9.65
N PRO A 67 -1.31 -7.74 10.67
CA PRO A 67 -1.70 -8.38 11.92
C PRO A 67 -2.65 -9.58 11.70
N LYS A 68 -2.51 -10.61 12.54
CA LYS A 68 -3.19 -11.91 12.37
C LYS A 68 -4.73 -11.84 12.34
N HIS A 69 -5.32 -10.80 12.90
CA HIS A 69 -6.77 -10.59 12.91
C HIS A 69 -7.30 -9.90 11.65
N ILE A 70 -6.44 -9.55 10.70
CA ILE A 70 -6.79 -8.95 9.42
C ILE A 70 -6.57 -9.98 8.31
N ASP A 71 -7.58 -10.16 7.45
CA ASP A 71 -7.45 -11.00 6.27
C ASP A 71 -6.78 -10.23 5.12
N GLU A 72 -5.49 -10.53 4.89
CA GLU A 72 -4.68 -9.96 3.80
C GLU A 72 -5.35 -10.08 2.43
N ALA A 73 -5.98 -11.23 2.13
CA ALA A 73 -6.60 -11.45 0.84
C ALA A 73 -7.79 -10.52 0.60
N THR A 74 -8.56 -10.23 1.65
CA THR A 74 -9.67 -9.26 1.59
C THR A 74 -9.15 -7.85 1.35
N ILE A 75 -8.08 -7.45 2.02
CA ILE A 75 -7.48 -6.12 1.85
C ILE A 75 -6.91 -5.93 0.44
N LEU A 76 -6.12 -6.88 -0.05
CA LEU A 76 -5.49 -6.78 -1.37
C LEU A 76 -6.53 -6.76 -2.50
N LYS A 77 -7.63 -7.52 -2.37
CA LYS A 77 -8.74 -7.50 -3.35
C LYS A 77 -9.53 -6.20 -3.35
N ALA A 78 -9.50 -5.43 -2.26
CA ALA A 78 -10.20 -4.15 -2.18
C ALA A 78 -9.46 -3.03 -2.95
N ILE A 79 -8.18 -3.21 -3.29
CA ILE A 79 -7.41 -2.24 -4.06
C ILE A 79 -7.88 -2.26 -5.52
N LYS A 80 -8.20 -1.08 -6.08
CA LYS A 80 -8.56 -0.96 -7.50
C LYS A 80 -7.41 -1.45 -8.37
N VAL A 81 -7.71 -2.24 -9.40
CA VAL A 81 -6.69 -2.91 -10.23
C VAL A 81 -5.74 -1.91 -10.89
N GLU A 82 -6.24 -0.75 -11.30
CA GLU A 82 -5.45 0.33 -11.88
C GLU A 82 -4.55 1.07 -10.88
N LYS A 83 -4.76 0.84 -9.57
CA LYS A 83 -3.96 1.40 -8.48
C LYS A 83 -3.18 0.33 -7.71
N ASP A 84 -3.26 -0.95 -8.09
CA ASP A 84 -2.52 -2.03 -7.44
C ASP A 84 -1.03 -1.96 -7.83
N ALA A 85 -0.22 -1.45 -6.91
CA ALA A 85 1.21 -1.23 -7.15
C ALA A 85 2.03 -2.54 -7.11
N ASP A 86 1.54 -3.55 -6.41
CA ASP A 86 2.23 -4.84 -6.26
C ASP A 86 1.87 -5.84 -7.37
N GLY A 87 0.76 -5.61 -8.07
CA GLY A 87 0.32 -6.49 -9.15
C GLY A 87 -0.22 -7.84 -8.67
N PHE A 88 -0.77 -7.87 -7.45
CA PHE A 88 -1.42 -9.06 -6.87
C PHE A 88 -2.83 -9.30 -7.40
N SER A 89 -3.42 -8.35 -8.13
CA SER A 89 -4.57 -8.61 -8.99
C SER A 89 -4.20 -9.63 -10.06
N ALA A 90 -5.03 -10.66 -10.24
CA ALA A 90 -4.81 -11.80 -11.15
C ALA A 90 -4.43 -11.42 -12.60
N MET A 91 -4.65 -10.18 -13.03
CA MET A 91 -4.22 -9.67 -14.34
C MET A 91 -2.72 -9.28 -14.41
N ASN A 92 -2.08 -8.86 -13.33
CA ASN A 92 -0.70 -8.35 -13.36
C ASN A 92 0.36 -9.46 -13.27
N ILE A 93 0.04 -10.59 -12.65
CA ILE A 93 0.87 -11.81 -12.68
C ILE A 93 1.10 -12.28 -14.14
N GLY A 94 0.10 -12.10 -15.02
CA GLY A 94 0.21 -12.46 -16.45
C GLY A 94 1.26 -11.66 -17.22
N ASN A 95 1.48 -10.39 -16.86
CA ASN A 95 2.49 -9.54 -17.53
C ASN A 95 3.92 -9.80 -17.04
N LEU A 96 4.09 -10.37 -15.84
CA LEU A 96 5.41 -10.74 -15.32
C LEU A 96 5.98 -11.98 -16.01
N CYS A 97 5.13 -12.94 -16.39
CA CYS A 97 5.56 -14.17 -17.09
C CYS A 97 6.02 -13.96 -18.55
N LEU A 98 5.70 -12.83 -19.19
CA LEU A 98 6.02 -12.60 -20.62
C LEU A 98 7.36 -11.88 -20.86
N LYS A 99 8.05 -11.39 -19.83
CA LYS A 99 9.35 -10.70 -19.97
C LYS A 99 10.56 -11.50 -19.47
N GLY A 100 10.38 -12.78 -19.14
CA GLY A 100 11.43 -13.66 -18.62
C GLY A 100 11.77 -14.86 -19.52
N GLY A 101 11.66 -14.71 -20.84
CA GLY A 101 12.09 -15.69 -21.84
C GLY A 101 13.22 -15.17 -22.69
#